data_AF-A0A1V8SQR6-F1
#
_entry.id   AF-A0A1V8SQR6-F1
#
_cell.length_a   1.000
_cell.length_b   1.000
_cell.length_c   1.000
_cell.angle_alpha   90.00
_cell.angle_beta   90.00
_cell.angle_gamma   90.00
#
_symmetry.space_group_name_H-M   'P 1'
#
loop_
_entity.id
_entity.type
_entity.pdbx_description
1 polymer ?
#
loop_
_entity_poly.entity_id
_entity_poly.type
_entity_poly.pdbx_seq_one_letter_code
_entity_poly.pdbx_strand_id
1 'polypeptide(L)'
;MAPNILITGGSGYLGGSLLEHLKSSNNTVSTYGHVYALVRTDEQAKQVKALYNATPITINLSNQAEITEKLIDNKISIVFYLIDAYKPDTQLLFINALEAVGKKLNVTTHVLHTSGAKLFSGFVGHPTDRTFSDADEDLFELQKHRQSKFEPMAKATDANSTIIEAAEAKGVRSYIFIPCIVYGKGTGFGNKISIQTTDIVRAAKAIRRVRKVDDLNGVSAILDW
;
A
#
# COMPACT_ATOMS: atom_id res chain seq x y z
N MET A 1 -2.49 25.77 -1.35
CA MET A 1 -3.30 25.05 -2.36
C MET A 1 -3.65 23.70 -1.79
N ALA A 2 -4.87 23.21 -1.97
CA ALA A 2 -5.22 21.88 -1.47
C ALA A 2 -4.37 20.81 -2.19
N PRO A 3 -3.82 19.82 -1.48
CA PRO A 3 -2.89 18.85 -2.06
C PRO A 3 -3.58 17.90 -3.03
N ASN A 4 -2.95 17.63 -4.18
CA ASN A 4 -3.45 16.59 -5.09
C ASN A 4 -2.91 15.22 -4.68
N ILE A 5 -3.77 14.22 -4.82
CA ILE A 5 -3.56 12.86 -4.33
C ILE A 5 -3.41 11.91 -5.51
N LEU A 6 -2.45 10.99 -5.46
CA LEU A 6 -2.40 9.81 -6.30
C LEU A 6 -2.70 8.56 -5.49
N ILE A 7 -3.72 7.81 -5.90
CA ILE A 7 -4.01 6.47 -5.41
C ILE A 7 -3.45 5.49 -6.44
N THR A 8 -2.41 4.75 -6.05
CA THR A 8 -1.90 3.67 -6.90
C THR A 8 -2.86 2.48 -6.89
N GLY A 9 -2.99 1.78 -8.02
CA GLY A 9 -3.86 0.61 -8.11
C GLY A 9 -5.34 0.95 -7.98
N GLY A 10 -5.82 1.95 -8.72
CA GLY A 10 -7.22 2.38 -8.69
C GLY A 10 -8.21 1.28 -9.08
N SER A 11 -7.78 0.29 -9.86
CA SER A 11 -8.57 -0.92 -10.18
C SER A 11 -8.30 -2.10 -9.22
N GLY A 12 -7.41 -1.93 -8.24
CA GLY A 12 -7.05 -2.92 -7.25
C GLY A 12 -8.08 -3.01 -6.13
N TYR A 13 -7.91 -4.00 -5.25
CA TYR A 13 -8.85 -4.27 -4.16
C TYR A 13 -8.95 -3.11 -3.16
N LEU A 14 -7.80 -2.63 -2.68
CA LEU A 14 -7.74 -1.49 -1.76
C LEU A 14 -8.00 -0.17 -2.49
N GLY A 15 -7.28 0.10 -3.58
CA GLY A 15 -7.39 1.37 -4.30
C GLY A 15 -8.78 1.64 -4.86
N GLY A 16 -9.45 0.63 -5.44
CA GLY A 16 -10.81 0.77 -5.92
C GLY A 16 -11.82 1.01 -4.80
N SER A 17 -11.64 0.34 -3.65
CA SER A 17 -12.52 0.54 -2.49
C SER A 17 -12.31 1.92 -1.85
N LEU A 18 -11.07 2.42 -1.84
CA LEU A 18 -10.77 3.78 -1.39
C LEU A 18 -11.39 4.83 -2.31
N LEU A 19 -11.34 4.64 -3.64
CA LEU A 19 -12.03 5.52 -4.58
C LEU A 19 -13.55 5.58 -4.34
N GLU A 20 -14.19 4.44 -4.09
CA GLU A 20 -15.62 4.38 -3.74
C GLU A 20 -15.92 5.10 -2.42
N HIS A 21 -15.04 4.95 -1.42
CA HIS A 21 -15.22 5.64 -0.15
C HIS A 21 -15.08 7.16 -0.30
N LEU A 22 -14.05 7.62 -1.02
CA LEU A 22 -13.83 9.06 -1.26
C LEU A 22 -14.94 9.71 -2.09
N LYS A 23 -15.56 8.94 -2.99
CA LYS A 23 -16.75 9.37 -3.73
C LYS A 23 -17.98 9.52 -2.82
N SER A 24 -18.21 8.57 -1.91
CA SER A 24 -19.40 8.55 -1.05
C SER A 24 -19.30 9.49 0.14
N SER A 25 -18.09 9.83 0.56
CA SER A 25 -17.83 10.88 1.55
C SER A 25 -18.05 12.27 0.96
N ASN A 26 -19.31 12.66 0.76
CA ASN A 26 -19.73 14.05 0.44
C ASN A 26 -19.48 15.03 1.62
N ASN A 27 -18.38 14.89 2.37
CA ASN A 27 -18.10 15.67 3.58
C ASN A 27 -17.38 16.99 3.25
N THR A 28 -18.19 18.03 3.03
CA THR A 28 -18.20 19.39 3.65
C THR A 28 -16.92 20.19 3.94
N VAL A 29 -15.71 19.64 3.82
CA VAL A 29 -14.45 20.39 3.83
C VAL A 29 -13.50 19.73 2.83
N SER A 30 -13.24 20.38 1.69
CA SER A 30 -12.23 19.94 0.73
C SER A 30 -10.84 20.05 1.37
N THR A 31 -10.41 19.00 2.07
CA THR A 31 -9.07 18.88 2.66
C THR A 31 -7.99 18.53 1.64
N TYR A 32 -8.42 18.15 0.42
CA TYR A 32 -7.56 17.83 -0.71
C TYR A 32 -8.11 18.44 -2.00
N GLY A 33 -7.23 18.55 -3.00
CA GLY A 33 -7.53 19.04 -4.34
C GLY A 33 -8.05 17.91 -5.24
N HIS A 34 -7.28 17.58 -6.27
CA HIS A 34 -7.67 16.56 -7.25
C HIS A 34 -7.19 15.16 -6.87
N VAL A 35 -8.02 14.14 -7.15
CA VAL A 35 -7.66 12.72 -6.97
C VAL A 35 -7.30 12.10 -8.31
N TYR A 36 -6.12 11.49 -8.35
CA TYR A 36 -5.62 10.70 -9.48
C TYR A 36 -5.64 9.22 -9.11
N ALA A 37 -6.01 8.37 -10.07
CA ALA A 37 -6.04 6.92 -9.90
C ALA A 37 -5.12 6.25 -10.91
N LEU A 38 -4.07 5.58 -10.44
CA LEU A 38 -3.18 4.82 -11.32
C LEU A 38 -3.90 3.56 -11.81
N VAL A 39 -4.00 3.43 -13.14
CA VAL A 39 -4.63 2.28 -13.82
C VAL A 39 -3.68 1.71 -14.88
N ARG A 40 -3.98 0.50 -15.36
CA ARG A 40 -3.15 -0.22 -16.36
C ARG A 40 -3.79 -0.31 -17.74
N THR A 41 -5.11 -0.08 -17.85
CA THR A 41 -5.83 -0.25 -19.12
C THR A 41 -6.79 0.90 -19.39
N ASP A 42 -7.09 1.13 -20.67
CA ASP A 42 -8.07 2.16 -21.09
C ASP A 42 -9.46 1.89 -20.54
N GLU A 43 -9.85 0.62 -20.40
CA GLU A 43 -11.14 0.27 -19.81
C GLU A 43 -11.18 0.69 -18.34
N GLN A 44 -10.12 0.42 -17.56
CA GLN A 44 -10.04 0.91 -16.19
C GLN A 44 -10.07 2.44 -16.14
N ALA A 45 -9.42 3.12 -17.07
CA ALA A 45 -9.44 4.57 -17.16
C ALA A 45 -10.86 5.12 -17.41
N LYS A 46 -11.63 4.50 -18.32
CA LYS A 46 -13.03 4.85 -18.57
C LYS A 46 -13.88 4.66 -17.32
N GLN A 47 -13.73 3.53 -16.63
CA GLN A 47 -14.46 3.25 -15.39
C GLN A 47 -14.12 4.27 -14.30
N VAL A 48 -12.85 4.66 -14.15
CA VAL A 48 -12.45 5.70 -13.19
C VAL A 48 -13.20 7.01 -13.45
N LYS A 49 -13.19 7.48 -14.71
CA LYS A 49 -13.87 8.73 -15.11
C LYS A 49 -15.39 8.65 -14.96
N ALA A 50 -15.98 7.50 -15.26
CA ALA A 50 -17.43 7.33 -15.24
C ALA A 50 -18.00 7.20 -13.82
N LEU A 51 -17.25 6.58 -12.92
CA LEU A 51 -17.76 6.17 -11.61
C LEU A 51 -17.31 7.07 -10.47
N TYR A 52 -16.20 7.81 -10.62
CA TYR A 52 -15.58 8.57 -9.53
C TYR A 52 -15.25 10.00 -9.96
N ASN A 53 -15.18 10.90 -8.98
CA ASN A 53 -14.62 12.24 -9.18
C ASN A 53 -13.08 12.18 -9.14
N ALA A 54 -12.47 11.40 -10.03
CA ALA A 54 -11.04 11.18 -10.11
C ALA A 54 -10.56 11.11 -11.56
N THR A 55 -9.28 11.47 -11.79
CA THR A 55 -8.65 11.36 -13.11
C THR A 55 -7.78 10.11 -13.18
N PRO A 56 -7.97 9.22 -14.17
CA PRO A 56 -7.07 8.10 -14.36
C PRO A 56 -5.71 8.59 -14.85
N ILE A 57 -4.65 7.96 -14.36
CA ILE A 57 -3.28 8.18 -14.81
C ILE A 57 -2.65 6.83 -15.14
N THR A 58 -1.83 6.79 -16.17
CA THR A 58 -1.00 5.64 -16.53
C THR A 58 0.45 6.08 -16.42
N ILE A 59 1.26 5.28 -15.75
CA ILE A 59 2.68 5.57 -15.51
C ILE A 59 3.44 4.26 -15.67
N ASN A 60 4.55 4.27 -16.42
CA ASN A 60 5.52 3.19 -16.37
C ASN A 60 6.26 3.22 -15.03
N LEU A 61 5.97 2.24 -14.17
CA LEU A 61 6.48 2.18 -12.79
C LEU A 61 7.98 1.86 -12.67
N SER A 62 8.66 1.50 -13.76
CA SER A 62 10.11 1.37 -13.80
C SER A 62 10.83 2.62 -14.32
N ASN A 63 10.09 3.65 -14.74
CA ASN A 63 10.64 4.86 -15.34
C ASN A 63 10.59 6.05 -14.37
N GLN A 64 11.73 6.35 -13.73
CA GLN A 64 11.86 7.48 -12.79
C GLN A 64 11.46 8.82 -13.42
N ALA A 65 11.86 9.09 -14.67
CA ALA A 65 11.60 10.37 -15.33
C ALA A 65 10.10 10.57 -15.54
N GLU A 66 9.41 9.54 -16.02
CA GLU A 66 7.97 9.56 -16.25
C GLU A 66 7.17 9.70 -14.95
N ILE A 67 7.54 8.98 -13.88
CA ILE A 67 6.92 9.16 -12.55
C ILE A 67 7.05 10.62 -12.11
N THR A 68 8.26 11.19 -12.24
CA THR A 68 8.56 12.56 -11.80
C THR A 68 7.78 13.61 -12.60
N GLU A 69 7.79 13.51 -13.93
CA GLU A 69 7.04 14.38 -14.83
C GLU A 69 5.54 14.34 -14.51
N LYS A 70 4.97 13.14 -14.40
CA LYS A 70 3.55 12.96 -14.10
C LYS A 70 3.15 13.55 -12.75
N LEU A 71 3.97 13.37 -11.72
CA LEU A 71 3.70 13.94 -10.39
C LEU A 71 3.77 15.48 -10.42
N ILE A 72 4.76 16.04 -11.11
CA ILE A 72 4.95 17.50 -11.24
C ILE A 72 3.81 18.15 -12.02
N ASP A 73 3.50 17.64 -13.22
CA ASP A 73 2.52 18.24 -14.13
C ASP A 73 1.12 18.26 -13.50
N ASN A 74 0.83 17.24 -12.71
CA ASN A 74 -0.43 17.09 -12.00
C ASN A 74 -0.40 17.65 -10.57
N LYS A 75 0.71 18.26 -10.15
CA LYS A 75 0.91 18.85 -8.81
C LYS A 75 0.59 17.86 -7.67
N ILE A 76 0.85 16.57 -7.89
CA ILE A 76 0.59 15.50 -6.94
C ILE A 76 1.62 15.59 -5.82
N SER A 77 1.15 15.91 -4.61
CA SER A 77 1.99 16.04 -3.42
C SER A 77 1.73 14.94 -2.39
N ILE A 78 0.71 14.09 -2.59
CA ILE A 78 0.39 12.97 -1.71
C ILE A 78 0.24 11.70 -2.54
N VAL A 79 0.92 10.62 -2.16
CA VAL A 79 0.81 9.31 -2.81
C VAL A 79 0.34 8.26 -1.82
N PHE A 80 -0.77 7.60 -2.11
CA PHE A 80 -1.19 6.34 -1.48
C PHE A 80 -0.65 5.17 -2.32
N TYR A 81 0.37 4.51 -1.81
CA TYR A 81 1.04 3.38 -2.44
C TYR A 81 0.43 2.05 -1.97
N LEU A 82 -0.37 1.40 -2.82
CA LEU A 82 -1.27 0.28 -2.52
C LEU A 82 -1.05 -0.97 -3.42
N ILE A 83 -0.03 -0.98 -4.28
CA ILE A 83 0.14 -1.99 -5.35
C ILE A 83 1.28 -2.99 -5.15
N ASP A 84 2.16 -2.76 -4.18
CA ASP A 84 3.26 -3.68 -3.83
C ASP A 84 3.67 -3.42 -2.37
N ALA A 85 3.66 -4.46 -1.54
CA ALA A 85 4.05 -4.39 -0.13
C ALA A 85 5.38 -5.11 0.15
N TYR A 86 6.05 -5.63 -0.89
CA TYR A 86 7.10 -6.63 -0.76
C TYR A 86 8.51 -6.08 -0.98
N LYS A 87 8.70 -5.20 -1.97
CA LYS A 87 10.00 -4.57 -2.28
C LYS A 87 9.90 -3.06 -2.22
N PRO A 88 10.98 -2.34 -1.85
CA PRO A 88 10.97 -0.89 -1.81
C PRO A 88 11.23 -0.23 -3.18
N ASP A 89 11.64 -0.97 -4.20
CA ASP A 89 12.18 -0.45 -5.47
C ASP A 89 11.32 0.68 -6.08
N THR A 90 10.04 0.43 -6.32
CA THR A 90 9.15 1.42 -6.94
C THR A 90 8.77 2.55 -5.97
N GLN A 91 8.66 2.26 -4.67
CA GLN A 91 8.40 3.25 -3.63
C GLN A 91 9.52 4.29 -3.58
N LEU A 92 10.78 3.84 -3.70
CA LEU A 92 11.94 4.73 -3.78
C LEU A 92 11.84 5.66 -5.00
N LEU A 93 11.34 5.16 -6.15
CA LEU A 93 11.12 6.01 -7.32
C LEU A 93 10.06 7.09 -7.07
N PHE A 94 8.96 6.75 -6.38
CA PHE A 94 7.96 7.73 -5.96
C PHE A 94 8.50 8.73 -4.96
N ILE A 95 9.33 8.32 -3.99
CA ILE A 95 9.95 9.23 -3.02
C ILE A 95 10.88 10.21 -3.75
N ASN A 96 11.71 9.74 -4.69
CA ASN A 96 12.54 10.60 -5.53
C ASN A 96 11.70 11.64 -6.30
N ALA A 97 10.57 11.22 -6.86
CA ALA A 97 9.67 12.12 -7.57
C ALA A 97 8.99 13.13 -6.63
N LEU A 98 8.58 12.70 -5.43
CA LEU A 98 7.98 13.57 -4.42
C LEU A 98 8.96 14.60 -3.86
N GLU A 99 10.25 14.28 -3.77
CA GLU A 99 11.31 15.26 -3.48
C GLU A 99 11.34 16.37 -4.54
N ALA A 100 11.33 15.98 -5.82
CA ALA A 100 11.34 16.92 -6.94
C ALA A 100 10.06 17.79 -6.98
N VAL A 101 8.89 17.22 -6.69
CA VAL A 101 7.64 17.98 -6.52
C VAL A 101 7.78 19.00 -5.40
N GLY A 102 8.27 18.57 -4.22
CA GLY A 102 8.40 19.44 -3.06
C GLY A 102 9.31 20.64 -3.35
N LYS A 103 10.45 20.40 -3.99
CA LYS A 103 11.37 21.44 -4.45
C LYS A 103 10.76 22.37 -5.49
N LYS A 104 10.11 21.82 -6.52
CA LYS A 104 9.58 22.61 -7.66
C LYS A 104 8.36 23.45 -7.29
N LEU A 105 7.49 22.93 -6.44
CA LEU A 105 6.23 23.57 -6.07
C LEU A 105 6.28 24.27 -4.71
N ASN A 106 7.39 24.13 -3.97
CA ASN A 106 7.57 24.64 -2.61
C ASN A 106 6.45 24.16 -1.66
N VAL A 107 6.22 22.84 -1.63
CA VAL A 107 5.20 22.19 -0.80
C VAL A 107 5.77 20.99 -0.05
N THR A 108 5.20 20.67 1.11
CA THR A 108 5.45 19.39 1.77
C THR A 108 4.81 18.26 0.97
N THR A 109 5.55 17.18 0.77
CA THR A 109 5.07 15.99 0.08
C THR A 109 4.97 14.79 1.02
N HIS A 110 4.05 13.89 0.71
CA HIS A 110 3.68 12.77 1.56
C HIS A 110 3.60 11.47 0.77
N VAL A 111 4.04 10.37 1.37
CA VAL A 111 3.84 9.02 0.88
C VAL A 111 3.28 8.13 1.97
N LEU A 112 2.18 7.45 1.70
CA LEU A 112 1.67 6.37 2.53
C LEU A 112 1.95 5.05 1.83
N HIS A 113 2.73 4.18 2.45
CA HIS A 113 2.99 2.83 1.98
C HIS A 113 2.09 1.86 2.73
N THR A 114 1.32 1.05 2.00
CA THR A 114 0.55 -0.04 2.61
C THR A 114 1.39 -1.29 2.72
N SER A 115 1.59 -1.73 3.95
CA SER A 115 2.30 -2.94 4.34
C SER A 115 1.31 -3.93 4.97
N GLY A 116 1.68 -4.71 6.00
CA GLY A 116 0.71 -5.61 6.64
C GLY A 116 1.10 -6.08 8.04
N ALA A 117 0.10 -6.26 8.91
CA ALA A 117 0.29 -6.59 10.33
C ALA A 117 1.05 -7.90 10.58
N LYS A 118 1.08 -8.82 9.60
CA LYS A 118 1.89 -10.04 9.67
C LYS A 118 3.39 -9.76 9.87
N LEU A 119 3.87 -8.58 9.47
CA LEU A 119 5.25 -8.14 9.64
C LEU A 119 5.55 -7.66 11.07
N PHE A 120 4.60 -7.77 11.99
CA PHE A 120 4.80 -7.61 13.44
C PHE A 120 4.63 -8.93 14.20
N SER A 121 4.64 -10.07 13.50
CA SER A 121 4.45 -11.39 14.11
C SER A 121 5.74 -12.03 14.59
N GLY A 122 5.64 -13.08 15.40
CA GLY A 122 6.77 -13.91 15.77
C GLY A 122 7.50 -14.55 14.57
N PHE A 123 6.85 -14.69 13.41
CA PHE A 123 7.48 -15.25 12.20
C PHE A 123 8.62 -14.37 11.67
N VAL A 124 8.57 -13.06 11.92
CA VAL A 124 9.65 -12.13 11.56
C VAL A 124 10.61 -11.84 12.73
N GLY A 125 10.47 -12.57 13.83
CA GLY A 125 11.34 -12.43 15.00
C GLY A 125 10.91 -11.35 16.00
N HIS A 126 9.67 -10.87 15.91
CA HIS A 126 9.13 -9.98 16.94
C HIS A 126 8.72 -10.74 18.21
N PRO A 127 8.80 -10.10 19.40
CA PRO A 127 8.35 -10.72 20.64
C PRO A 127 6.86 -11.06 20.60
N THR A 128 6.50 -12.22 21.16
CA THR A 128 5.10 -12.70 21.21
C THR A 128 4.55 -12.78 22.64
N ASP A 129 5.35 -12.38 23.61
CA ASP A 129 5.08 -12.37 25.05
C ASP A 129 4.56 -11.01 25.54
N ARG A 130 4.51 -10.00 24.67
CA ARG A 130 4.03 -8.65 24.97
C ARG A 130 3.31 -8.02 23.77
N THR A 131 2.54 -6.97 24.04
CA THR A 131 1.89 -6.13 23.03
C THR A 131 2.75 -4.91 22.72
N PHE A 132 2.69 -4.43 21.47
CA PHE A 132 3.29 -3.18 21.02
C PHE A 132 2.21 -2.24 20.50
N SER A 133 2.41 -0.94 20.68
CA SER A 133 1.59 0.12 20.10
C SER A 133 2.30 0.77 18.93
N ASP A 134 1.53 1.23 17.96
CA ASP A 134 1.98 2.15 16.91
C ASP A 134 2.40 3.53 17.44
N ALA A 135 2.15 3.82 18.72
CA ALA A 135 2.62 5.01 19.42
C ALA A 135 3.94 4.80 20.18
N ASP A 136 4.49 3.59 20.21
CA ASP A 136 5.75 3.31 20.91
C ASP A 136 6.94 3.94 20.17
N GLU A 137 7.76 4.73 20.87
CA GLU A 137 8.90 5.45 20.27
C GLU A 137 9.98 4.49 19.70
N ASP A 138 10.11 3.29 20.26
CA ASP A 138 11.08 2.28 19.85
C ASP A 138 10.57 1.33 18.76
N LEU A 139 9.34 1.50 18.27
CA LEU A 139 8.72 0.58 17.30
C LEU A 139 9.50 0.50 15.99
N PHE A 140 10.01 1.64 15.51
CA PHE A 140 10.84 1.67 14.31
C PHE A 140 12.11 0.84 14.48
N GLU A 141 12.82 1.03 15.60
CA GLU A 141 14.05 0.30 15.89
C GLU A 141 13.80 -1.18 16.10
N LEU A 142 12.70 -1.55 16.77
CA LEU A 142 12.23 -2.92 16.91
C LEU A 142 11.99 -3.57 15.53
N GLN A 143 11.29 -2.87 14.63
CA GLN A 143 11.03 -3.36 13.27
C GLN A 143 12.25 -3.29 12.36
N LYS A 144 13.30 -2.54 12.67
CA LYS A 144 14.52 -2.52 11.86
C LYS A 144 15.47 -3.68 12.24
N HIS A 145 15.54 -4.02 13.52
CA HIS A 145 16.55 -4.93 14.07
C HIS A 145 16.08 -6.38 14.28
N ARG A 146 14.81 -6.70 14.01
CA ARG A 146 14.28 -8.07 13.99
C ARG A 146 15.06 -9.02 13.08
N GLN A 147 14.99 -10.30 13.39
CA GLN A 147 15.56 -11.37 12.58
C GLN A 147 14.46 -12.35 12.14
N SER A 148 14.08 -12.25 10.87
CA SER A 148 13.12 -13.17 10.27
C SER A 148 13.81 -14.47 9.86
N LYS A 149 13.16 -15.60 10.15
CA LYS A 149 13.57 -16.92 9.62
C LYS A 149 13.05 -17.17 8.19
N PHE A 150 12.17 -16.30 7.70
CA PHE A 150 11.53 -16.42 6.40
C PHE A 150 11.96 -15.25 5.52
N GLU A 151 12.74 -15.57 4.48
CA GLU A 151 13.31 -14.60 3.53
C GLU A 151 12.26 -13.65 2.94
N PRO A 152 11.07 -14.12 2.51
CA PRO A 152 10.06 -13.21 1.98
C PRO A 152 9.54 -12.21 3.01
N MET A 153 9.38 -12.63 4.26
CA MET A 153 8.93 -11.73 5.31
C MET A 153 10.05 -10.76 5.74
N ALA A 154 11.32 -11.18 5.66
CA ALA A 154 12.47 -10.29 5.87
C ALA A 154 12.43 -9.14 4.87
N LYS A 155 12.36 -9.45 3.57
CA LYS A 155 12.27 -8.44 2.49
C LYS A 155 11.12 -7.46 2.66
N ALA A 156 9.91 -7.96 2.93
CA ALA A 156 8.74 -7.10 3.12
C ALA A 156 8.90 -6.19 4.36
N THR A 157 9.52 -6.69 5.42
CA THR A 157 9.77 -5.89 6.62
C THR A 157 10.91 -4.89 6.38
N ASP A 158 11.93 -5.24 5.60
CA ASP A 158 13.06 -4.36 5.25
C ASP A 158 12.58 -3.21 4.36
N ALA A 159 11.57 -3.46 3.53
CA ALA A 159 10.96 -2.42 2.71
C ALA A 159 10.39 -1.28 3.57
N ASN A 160 9.76 -1.57 4.72
CA ASN A 160 9.20 -0.54 5.60
C ASN A 160 10.28 0.43 6.11
N SER A 161 11.37 -0.09 6.68
CA SER A 161 12.46 0.74 7.20
C SER A 161 13.18 1.50 6.09
N THR A 162 13.43 0.83 4.95
CA THR A 162 14.04 1.45 3.77
C THR A 162 13.23 2.64 3.25
N ILE A 163 11.90 2.51 3.23
CA ILE A 163 10.98 3.58 2.80
C ILE A 163 11.02 4.77 3.76
N ILE A 164 11.01 4.52 5.07
CA ILE A 164 11.07 5.57 6.09
C ILE A 164 12.36 6.36 5.94
N GLU A 165 13.51 5.68 5.95
CA GLU A 165 14.84 6.30 5.87
C GLU A 165 15.03 7.09 4.57
N ALA A 166 14.62 6.52 3.43
CA ALA A 166 14.72 7.20 2.15
C ALA A 166 13.85 8.45 2.08
N ALA A 167 12.64 8.40 2.65
CA ALA A 167 11.74 9.55 2.69
C ALA A 167 12.27 10.66 3.60
N GLU A 168 12.76 10.30 4.79
CA GLU A 168 13.37 11.24 5.74
C GLU A 168 14.58 11.95 5.13
N ALA A 169 15.50 11.20 4.50
CA ALA A 169 16.68 11.74 3.83
C ALA A 169 16.34 12.74 2.70
N LYS A 170 15.11 12.67 2.16
CA LYS A 170 14.61 13.50 1.06
C LYS A 170 13.61 14.57 1.50
N GLY A 171 13.34 14.68 2.80
CA GLY A 171 12.35 15.62 3.34
C GLY A 171 10.91 15.30 2.92
N VAL A 172 10.62 14.05 2.55
CA VAL A 172 9.27 13.55 2.24
C VAL A 172 8.67 12.95 3.50
N ARG A 173 7.43 13.31 3.84
CA ARG A 173 6.74 12.71 5.00
C ARG A 173 6.24 11.31 4.64
N SER A 174 6.73 10.29 5.33
CA SER A 174 6.32 8.90 5.12
C SER A 174 5.39 8.38 6.21
N TYR A 175 4.51 7.46 5.81
CA TYR A 175 3.61 6.72 6.70
C TYR A 175 3.59 5.27 6.28
N ILE A 176 3.82 4.34 7.21
CA ILE A 176 3.65 2.91 6.97
C ILE A 176 2.28 2.51 7.51
N PHE A 177 1.33 2.23 6.62
CA PHE A 177 0.00 1.77 6.98
C PHE A 177 -0.02 0.25 7.07
N ILE A 178 -0.38 -0.26 8.25
CA ILE A 178 -0.27 -1.68 8.63
C ILE A 178 -1.68 -2.24 8.86
N PRO A 179 -2.44 -2.58 7.80
CA PRO A 179 -3.73 -3.21 7.98
C PRO A 179 -3.57 -4.64 8.51
N CYS A 180 -4.55 -5.09 9.29
CA CYS A 180 -4.77 -6.52 9.53
C CYS A 180 -5.24 -7.22 8.23
N ILE A 181 -5.61 -8.51 8.31
CA ILE A 181 -6.15 -9.21 7.14
C ILE A 181 -7.39 -8.47 6.66
N VAL A 182 -7.30 -7.84 5.49
CA VAL A 182 -8.43 -7.18 4.85
C VAL A 182 -9.25 -8.23 4.11
N TYR A 183 -10.55 -8.29 4.40
CA TYR A 183 -11.46 -9.28 3.85
C TYR A 183 -12.84 -8.69 3.52
N GLY A 184 -13.64 -9.48 2.80
CA GLY A 184 -14.96 -9.09 2.33
C GLY A 184 -14.96 -8.69 0.86
N LYS A 185 -16.15 -8.41 0.34
CA LYS A 185 -16.34 -8.00 -1.05
C LYS A 185 -15.85 -6.57 -1.23
N GLY A 186 -14.87 -6.36 -2.11
CA GLY A 186 -14.39 -5.03 -2.47
C GLY A 186 -15.50 -4.19 -3.07
N THR A 187 -15.51 -2.90 -2.75
CA THR A 187 -16.59 -1.97 -3.14
C THR A 187 -16.29 -1.25 -4.44
N GLY A 188 -15.02 -1.16 -4.83
CA GLY A 188 -14.61 -0.55 -6.11
C GLY A 188 -15.02 -1.33 -7.34
N PHE A 189 -14.88 -0.70 -8.51
CA PHE A 189 -15.21 -1.28 -9.81
C PHE A 189 -14.32 -2.44 -10.25
N GLY A 190 -13.06 -2.47 -9.80
CA GLY A 190 -12.04 -3.41 -10.24
C GLY A 190 -12.04 -4.73 -9.46
N ASN A 191 -10.89 -5.12 -8.91
CA ASN A 191 -10.76 -6.36 -8.15
C ASN A 191 -11.63 -6.32 -6.88
N LYS A 192 -12.57 -7.26 -6.74
CA LYS A 192 -13.51 -7.35 -5.61
C LYS A 192 -13.16 -8.42 -4.58
N ILE A 193 -12.04 -9.12 -4.76
CA ILE A 193 -11.62 -10.20 -3.87
C ILE A 193 -10.25 -9.90 -3.24
N SER A 194 -10.17 -10.14 -1.92
CA SER A 194 -8.91 -10.25 -1.20
C SER A 194 -8.15 -11.52 -1.62
N ILE A 195 -6.85 -11.62 -1.34
CA ILE A 195 -6.08 -12.83 -1.69
C ILE A 195 -6.22 -13.90 -0.60
N GLN A 196 -5.65 -13.65 0.59
CA GLN A 196 -5.49 -14.64 1.66
C GLN A 196 -6.80 -15.36 2.05
N THR A 197 -7.83 -14.61 2.42
CA THR A 197 -9.12 -15.19 2.84
C THR A 197 -9.80 -15.94 1.69
N THR A 198 -9.69 -15.44 0.46
CA THR A 198 -10.28 -16.10 -0.71
C THR A 198 -9.56 -17.40 -1.03
N ASP A 199 -8.24 -17.47 -0.88
CA ASP A 199 -7.48 -18.68 -1.15
C ASP A 199 -7.71 -19.77 -0.09
N ILE A 200 -7.84 -19.40 1.19
CA ILE A 200 -8.27 -20.32 2.24
C ILE A 200 -9.66 -20.90 1.91
N VAL A 201 -10.61 -20.04 1.52
CA VAL A 201 -11.97 -20.49 1.15
C VAL A 201 -11.94 -21.39 -0.08
N ARG A 202 -11.13 -21.07 -1.10
CA ARG A 202 -10.98 -21.90 -2.31
C ARG A 202 -10.40 -23.28 -1.97
N ALA A 203 -9.32 -23.32 -1.19
CA ALA A 203 -8.70 -24.55 -0.74
C ALA A 203 -9.71 -25.40 0.04
N ALA A 204 -10.41 -24.80 1.00
CA ALA A 204 -11.42 -25.50 1.81
C ALA A 204 -12.57 -26.07 0.96
N LYS A 205 -13.04 -25.32 -0.04
CA LYS A 205 -14.06 -25.79 -0.98
C LYS A 205 -13.57 -26.94 -1.84
N ALA A 206 -12.33 -26.87 -2.33
CA ALA A 206 -11.74 -27.91 -3.17
C ALA A 206 -11.60 -29.24 -2.41
N ILE A 207 -11.17 -29.19 -1.15
CA ILE A 207 -11.00 -30.38 -0.31
C ILE A 207 -12.23 -30.76 0.52
N ARG A 208 -13.31 -29.95 0.43
CA ARG A 208 -14.55 -30.06 1.23
C ARG A 208 -14.31 -30.14 2.75
N ARG A 209 -13.25 -29.52 3.24
CA ARG A 209 -12.82 -29.54 4.64
C ARG A 209 -12.09 -28.23 4.97
N VAL A 210 -12.25 -27.76 6.20
CA VAL A 210 -11.39 -26.69 6.74
C VAL A 210 -10.32 -27.35 7.59
N ARG A 211 -9.06 -26.95 7.42
CA ARG A 211 -7.93 -27.42 8.21
C ARG A 211 -7.45 -26.30 9.12
N LYS A 212 -7.27 -26.62 10.40
CA LYS A 212 -6.49 -25.80 11.33
C LYS A 212 -5.02 -26.11 11.07
N VAL A 213 -4.21 -25.08 10.81
CA VAL A 213 -2.79 -25.23 10.48
C VAL A 213 -1.86 -25.06 11.68
N ASP A 214 -2.41 -24.74 12.86
CA ASP A 214 -1.62 -24.41 14.07
C ASP A 214 -1.28 -25.62 14.95
N ASP A 215 -1.64 -26.83 14.53
CA ASP A 215 -1.10 -28.03 15.19
C ASP A 215 0.31 -28.23 14.62
N LEU A 216 1.34 -27.87 15.41
CA LEU A 216 2.79 -27.86 15.10
C LEU A 216 3.37 -29.16 14.51
N ASN A 217 2.55 -30.18 14.28
CA ASN A 217 2.90 -31.48 13.71
C ASN A 217 2.36 -31.70 12.27
N GLY A 218 1.72 -30.70 11.63
CA GLY A 218 0.96 -30.97 10.41
C GLY A 218 0.92 -29.85 9.37
N VAL A 219 1.86 -29.93 8.43
CA VAL A 219 1.78 -29.44 7.03
C VAL A 219 1.93 -27.92 6.83
N SER A 220 3.09 -27.54 6.28
CA SER A 220 3.26 -26.31 5.52
C SER A 220 2.33 -26.34 4.30
N ALA A 221 1.24 -25.59 4.32
CA ALA A 221 0.46 -25.35 3.13
C ALA A 221 -0.07 -23.92 3.13
N ILE A 222 0.04 -23.31 1.95
CA ILE A 222 -0.35 -21.96 1.57
C ILE A 222 0.72 -20.89 1.90
N LEU A 223 1.93 -21.10 1.37
CA LEU A 223 2.81 -20.01 0.98
C LEU A 223 3.40 -20.30 -0.41
N ASP A 224 2.53 -20.40 -1.41
CA ASP A 224 2.93 -20.08 -2.78
C ASP A 224 2.37 -18.69 -3.07
N TRP A 225 3.25 -17.70 -3.03
CA TRP A 225 3.03 -16.33 -3.52
C TRP A 225 3.83 -16.15 -4.80
#